data_AF-A0A233SM11-F1
#
_entry.id   AF-A0A233SM11-F1
#
_cell.length_a   1.000
_cell.length_b   1.000
_cell.length_c   1.000
_cell.angle_alpha   90.00
_cell.angle_beta   90.00
_cell.angle_gamma   90.00
#
_symmetry.space_group_name_H-M   'P 1'
#
loop_
_entity.id
_entity.type
_entity.pdbx_description
1 polymer ?
#
loop_
_entity_poly.entity_id
_entity_poly.type
_entity_poly.pdbx_seq_one_letter_code
_entity_poly.pdbx_strand_id
1 'polypeptide(L)'
;MSLDTALIGHWDSSPFDYGVMEASELEFLDDGRGTGTLTNTLGEDVTEFTWHCPEPGVLEVRDEYGGVERVRYAVTPAAPVHATDPVPAVRFEPSLFFAREYARICAASV
;
A
#
# COMPACT_ATOMS: atom_id res chain seq x y z
N MET A 1 16.14 12.95 -0.47
CA MET A 1 14.93 12.14 -0.69
C MET A 1 14.16 12.18 0.61
N SER A 2 12.94 12.71 0.61
CA SER A 2 12.14 12.78 1.84
C SER A 2 11.23 11.56 1.89
N LEU A 3 11.05 10.98 3.07
CA LEU A 3 10.00 10.00 3.32
C LEU A 3 8.79 10.73 3.92
N ASP A 4 7.58 10.33 3.54
CA ASP A 4 6.38 10.78 4.23
C ASP A 4 6.00 9.77 5.31
N THR A 5 6.04 10.22 6.56
CA THR A 5 5.68 9.40 7.73
C THR A 5 4.25 8.90 7.71
N ALA A 6 3.36 9.52 6.94
CA ALA A 6 1.98 9.08 6.80
C ALA A 6 1.86 7.73 6.07
N LEU A 7 2.82 7.39 5.21
CA LEU A 7 2.87 6.11 4.49
C LEU A 7 3.47 4.98 5.32
N ILE A 8 4.27 5.28 6.34
CA ILE A 8 4.99 4.26 7.12
C ILE A 8 4.00 3.35 7.85
N GLY A 9 4.18 2.04 7.70
CA GLY A 9 3.34 1.00 8.30
C GLY A 9 2.80 0.02 7.27
N HIS A 10 1.85 -0.80 7.72
CA HIS A 10 1.26 -1.88 6.95
C HIS A 10 -0.14 -1.49 6.43
N TRP A 11 -0.40 -1.78 5.16
CA TRP A 11 -1.62 -1.48 4.44
C TRP A 11 -2.16 -2.72 3.72
N ASP A 12 -3.47 -2.92 3.73
CA ASP A 12 -4.16 -4.08 3.17
C ASP A 12 -5.30 -3.65 2.24
N SER A 13 -5.34 -4.20 1.03
CA SER A 13 -6.38 -3.89 0.03
C SER A 13 -7.68 -4.67 0.26
N SER A 14 -7.64 -5.77 1.00
CA SER A 14 -8.79 -6.67 1.22
C SER A 14 -10.08 -5.98 1.69
N PRO A 15 -10.07 -4.88 2.48
CA PRO A 15 -11.30 -4.22 2.92
C PRO A 15 -12.02 -3.45 1.80
N PHE A 16 -11.33 -3.16 0.70
CA PHE A 16 -11.88 -2.47 -0.48
C PHE A 16 -12.15 -3.43 -1.65
N ASP A 17 -11.49 -4.57 -1.66
CA ASP A 17 -11.49 -5.56 -2.74
C ASP A 17 -12.57 -6.64 -2.53
N TYR A 18 -13.83 -6.30 -2.78
CA TYR A 18 -14.96 -7.24 -2.63
C TYR A 18 -15.16 -8.14 -3.85
N GLY A 19 -15.19 -9.46 -3.62
CA GLY A 19 -15.53 -10.46 -4.64
C GLY A 19 -14.39 -10.79 -5.61
N VAL A 20 -13.19 -10.30 -5.35
CA VAL A 20 -11.98 -10.63 -6.12
C VAL A 20 -11.25 -11.82 -5.47
N MET A 21 -10.45 -12.53 -6.28
CA MET A 21 -9.68 -13.70 -5.85
C MET A 21 -8.27 -13.34 -5.36
N GLU A 22 -7.96 -12.05 -5.29
CA GLU A 22 -6.65 -11.46 -5.09
C GLU A 22 -6.76 -10.34 -4.07
N ALA A 23 -5.84 -10.31 -3.11
CA ALA A 23 -5.66 -9.18 -2.19
C ALA A 23 -4.17 -8.84 -2.13
N SER A 24 -3.86 -7.58 -1.86
CA SER A 24 -2.50 -7.10 -1.78
C SER A 24 -2.25 -6.39 -0.46
N GLU A 25 -1.07 -6.64 0.09
CA GLU A 25 -0.55 -5.97 1.27
C GLU A 25 0.69 -5.16 0.90
N LEU A 26 0.88 -4.02 1.56
CA LEU A 26 2.04 -3.14 1.40
C LEU A 26 2.60 -2.76 2.76
N GLU A 27 3.90 -2.95 2.96
CA GLU A 27 4.63 -2.44 4.11
C GLU A 27 5.63 -1.38 3.68
N PHE A 28 5.59 -0.21 4.31
CA PHE A 28 6.56 0.87 4.10
C PHE A 28 7.34 1.11 5.41
N LEU A 29 8.65 0.89 5.38
CA LEU A 29 9.56 1.08 6.52
C LEU A 29 10.16 2.50 6.52
N ASP A 30 10.54 2.97 7.71
CA ASP A 30 11.07 4.33 7.94
C ASP A 30 12.48 4.58 7.39
N ASP A 31 13.14 3.54 6.87
CA ASP A 31 14.44 3.61 6.21
C ASP A 31 14.33 3.64 4.67
N GLY A 32 13.11 3.70 4.13
CA GLY A 32 12.85 3.73 2.69
C GLY A 32 12.85 2.37 2.02
N ARG A 33 12.86 1.26 2.79
CA ARG A 33 12.53 -0.07 2.27
C ARG A 33 11.04 -0.37 2.42
N GLY A 34 10.53 -1.29 1.63
CA GLY A 34 9.17 -1.79 1.75
C GLY A 34 8.99 -3.13 1.06
N THR A 35 7.84 -3.73 1.30
CA THR A 35 7.43 -5.00 0.69
C THR A 35 6.02 -4.87 0.14
N GLY A 36 5.77 -5.53 -0.99
CA GLY A 36 4.45 -5.70 -1.56
C GLY A 36 4.15 -7.17 -1.69
N THR A 37 3.07 -7.60 -1.06
CA THR A 37 2.59 -8.98 -1.12
C THR A 37 1.35 -9.02 -1.99
N LEU A 38 1.28 -9.99 -2.90
CA LEU A 38 0.08 -10.33 -3.65
C LEU A 38 -0.32 -11.76 -3.29
N THR A 39 -1.51 -11.92 -2.72
CA THR A 39 -2.03 -13.20 -2.26
C THR A 39 -3.24 -13.59 -3.09
N ASN A 40 -3.22 -14.79 -3.66
CA ASN A 40 -4.33 -15.36 -4.41
C ASN A 40 -4.46 -16.86 -4.20
N THR A 41 -5.42 -17.50 -4.89
CA THR A 41 -5.67 -18.95 -4.72
C THR A 41 -4.53 -19.86 -5.16
N LEU A 42 -3.55 -19.34 -5.92
CA LEU A 42 -2.39 -20.09 -6.40
C LEU A 42 -1.17 -19.94 -5.49
N GLY A 43 -1.15 -18.95 -4.60
CA GLY A 43 -0.08 -18.73 -3.65
C GLY A 43 0.09 -17.26 -3.26
N GLU A 44 1.24 -16.98 -2.68
CA GLU A 44 1.69 -15.67 -2.23
C GLU A 44 2.96 -15.31 -3.01
N ASP A 45 3.00 -14.10 -3.56
CA ASP A 45 4.18 -13.51 -4.18
C ASP A 45 4.58 -12.26 -3.41
N VAL A 46 5.87 -12.16 -3.06
CA VAL A 46 6.41 -11.06 -2.25
C VAL A 46 7.47 -10.34 -3.07
N THR A 47 7.27 -9.04 -3.28
CA THR A 47 8.21 -8.15 -3.95
C THR A 47 8.83 -7.18 -2.95
N GLU A 48 10.15 -7.20 -2.83
CA GLU A 48 10.90 -6.18 -2.09
C GLU A 48 11.10 -4.94 -2.95
N PHE A 49 10.99 -3.76 -2.33
CA PHE A 49 11.22 -2.50 -3.03
C PHE A 49 11.86 -1.44 -2.13
N THR A 50 12.42 -0.41 -2.77
CA THR A 50 12.78 0.85 -2.10
C THR A 50 11.81 1.94 -2.49
N TRP A 51 11.57 2.90 -1.59
CA TRP A 51 10.60 3.96 -1.81
C TRP A 51 11.07 5.30 -1.27
N HIS A 52 10.56 6.36 -1.88
CA HIS A 52 10.67 7.72 -1.34
C HIS A 52 9.62 8.65 -1.93
N CYS A 53 9.49 9.85 -1.35
CA CYS A 53 8.62 10.91 -1.85
C CYS A 53 9.48 12.02 -2.49
N PRO A 54 9.59 12.06 -3.84
CA PRO A 54 10.34 13.12 -4.53
C PRO A 54 9.68 14.50 -4.38
N GLU A 55 8.36 14.53 -4.24
CA GLU A 55 7.55 15.73 -3.98
C GLU A 55 6.33 15.34 -3.11
N PRO A 56 5.67 16.31 -2.43
CA PRO A 56 4.50 16.01 -1.61
C PRO A 56 3.38 15.31 -2.41
N GLY A 57 2.86 14.20 -1.87
CA GLY A 57 1.80 13.42 -2.51
C GLY A 57 2.24 12.60 -3.74
N VAL A 58 3.55 12.47 -4.00
CA VAL A 58 4.10 11.56 -5.00
C VAL A 58 4.96 10.52 -4.32
N LEU A 59 4.72 9.26 -4.65
CA LEU A 59 5.50 8.12 -4.21
C LEU A 59 6.25 7.58 -5.42
N GLU A 60 7.56 7.41 -5.27
CA GLU A 60 8.39 6.65 -6.19
C GLU A 60 8.78 5.32 -5.52
N VAL A 61 8.45 4.21 -6.18
CA VAL A 61 8.84 2.85 -5.78
C VAL A 61 9.83 2.31 -6.81
N ARG A 62 10.86 1.61 -6.32
CA ARG A 62 11.82 0.90 -7.16
C ARG A 62 11.91 -0.55 -6.74
N ASP A 63 11.58 -1.44 -7.67
CA ASP A 63 11.72 -2.88 -7.47
C ASP A 63 13.18 -3.33 -7.53
N GLU A 64 13.43 -4.58 -7.14
CA GLU A 64 14.76 -5.21 -7.15
C GLU A 64 15.38 -5.35 -8.56
N TYR A 65 14.56 -5.34 -9.62
CA TYR A 65 14.98 -5.45 -11.02
C TYR A 65 15.28 -4.08 -11.65
N GLY A 66 15.16 -3.00 -10.88
CA GLY A 66 15.42 -1.63 -11.32
C GLY A 66 14.26 -0.97 -12.05
N GLY A 67 13.06 -1.58 -12.04
CA GLY A 67 11.84 -0.91 -12.45
C GLY A 67 11.52 0.23 -11.50
N VAL A 68 11.00 1.33 -12.05
CA VAL A 68 10.64 2.53 -11.28
C VAL A 68 9.20 2.88 -11.58
N GLU A 69 8.37 2.89 -10.55
CA GLU A 69 6.99 3.32 -10.62
C GLU A 69 6.80 4.62 -9.85
N ARG A 70 6.05 5.56 -10.44
CA ARG A 70 5.68 6.81 -9.78
C ARG A 70 4.18 6.95 -9.76
N VAL A 71 3.63 7.02 -8.56
CA VAL A 71 2.19 7.16 -8.33
C VAL A 71 1.93 8.40 -7.49
N ARG A 72 0.78 9.03 -7.71
CA ARG A 72 0.26 10.00 -6.75
C ARG A 72 -0.40 9.24 -5.62
N TYR A 73 -0.30 9.75 -4.41
CA TYR A 73 -1.00 9.18 -3.27
C TYR A 73 -1.70 10.25 -2.43
N ALA A 74 -2.76 9.81 -1.75
CA ALA A 74 -3.42 10.56 -0.70
C ALA A 74 -3.75 9.63 0.46
N VAL A 75 -3.37 10.02 1.67
CA VAL A 75 -3.77 9.34 2.90
C VAL A 75 -5.01 10.04 3.45
N THR A 76 -6.16 9.39 3.32
CA THR A 76 -7.45 9.92 3.76
C THR A 76 -8.30 8.82 4.39
N PRO A 77 -9.17 9.12 5.37
CA PRO A 77 -10.14 8.15 5.83
C PRO A 77 -11.04 7.68 4.67
N ALA A 78 -11.21 6.38 4.52
CA ALA A 78 -12.11 5.78 3.54
C ALA A 78 -13.03 4.77 4.23
N ALA A 79 -14.20 4.51 3.65
CA ALA A 79 -15.17 3.55 4.17
C ALA A 79 -15.02 2.21 3.43
N PRO A 80 -14.51 1.15 4.09
CA PRO A 80 -14.50 -0.20 3.55
C PRO A 80 -15.90 -0.71 3.23
N VAL A 81 -15.99 -1.72 2.36
CA VAL A 81 -17.28 -2.28 1.90
C VAL A 81 -18.13 -2.84 3.05
N HIS A 82 -17.49 -3.34 4.10
CA HIS A 82 -18.16 -3.98 5.25
C HIS A 82 -17.93 -3.30 6.60
N ALA A 83 -17.24 -2.15 6.63
CA ALA A 83 -17.03 -1.42 7.87
C ALA A 83 -18.05 -0.30 8.02
N THR A 84 -18.51 -0.09 9.25
CA THR A 84 -19.44 1.02 9.57
C THR A 84 -18.67 2.33 9.77
N ASP A 85 -17.43 2.24 10.25
CA ASP A 85 -16.57 3.39 10.51
C ASP A 85 -15.49 3.54 9.43
N PRO A 86 -15.15 4.78 9.02
CA PRO A 86 -14.05 5.02 8.10
C PRO A 86 -12.72 4.67 8.75
N VAL A 87 -11.86 4.01 7.98
CA VAL A 87 -10.50 3.63 8.40
C VAL A 87 -9.47 4.52 7.72
N PRO A 88 -8.30 4.77 8.34
CA PRO A 88 -7.19 5.39 7.64
C PRO A 88 -6.85 4.56 6.40
N ALA A 89 -6.84 5.18 5.22
CA ALA A 89 -6.53 4.51 3.96
C ALA A 89 -5.54 5.34 3.14
N VAL A 90 -4.76 4.65 2.32
CA VAL A 90 -3.95 5.26 1.28
C VAL A 90 -4.57 4.93 -0.06
N ARG A 91 -4.70 5.95 -0.91
CA ARG A 91 -5.13 5.80 -2.30
C ARG A 91 -4.00 6.13 -3.25
N PHE A 92 -3.80 5.32 -4.27
CA PHE A 92 -2.81 5.50 -5.33
C PHE A 92 -3.45 5.79 -6.69
N GLU A 93 -2.82 6.67 -7.46
CA GLU A 93 -3.21 7.00 -8.84
C GLU A 93 -1.96 7.12 -9.74
N PRO A 94 -1.71 6.18 -10.69
CA PRO A 94 -2.46 4.93 -10.93
C PRO A 94 -2.36 3.93 -9.75
N SER A 95 -3.02 2.77 -9.86
CA SER A 95 -2.84 1.67 -8.90
C SER A 95 -1.36 1.37 -8.70
N LEU A 96 -0.97 1.10 -7.46
CA LEU A 96 0.37 0.64 -7.13
C LEU A 96 0.30 -0.87 -6.87
N PHE A 97 1.20 -1.65 -7.49
CA PHE A 97 1.16 -3.12 -7.48
C PHE A 97 -0.14 -3.70 -8.08
N PHE A 98 -1.21 -3.75 -7.27
CA PHE A 98 -2.47 -4.40 -7.63
C PHE A 98 -3.66 -3.47 -7.42
N ALA A 99 -3.77 -2.87 -6.23
CA ALA A 99 -4.96 -2.11 -5.84
C ALA A 99 -4.75 -0.60 -5.91
N ARG A 100 -5.87 0.13 -5.92
CA ARG A 100 -5.88 1.60 -5.84
C ARG A 100 -5.96 2.08 -4.42
N GLU A 101 -6.50 1.29 -3.51
CA GLU A 101 -6.82 1.72 -2.15
C GLU A 101 -6.42 0.62 -1.17
N TYR A 102 -5.72 1.01 -0.11
CA TYR A 102 -5.27 0.10 0.94
C TYR A 102 -5.61 0.70 2.30
N ALA A 103 -6.17 -0.11 3.19
CA ALA A 103 -6.54 0.28 4.55
C ALA A 103 -5.35 0.06 5.48
N ARG A 104 -5.11 0.98 6.41
CA ARG A 104 -4.03 0.82 7.37
C ARG A 104 -4.37 -0.31 8.33
N ILE A 105 -3.50 -1.30 8.42
CA ILE A 105 -3.57 -2.30 9.48
C ILE A 105 -3.04 -1.63 10.75
N CYS A 106 -3.94 -1.16 11.61
CA CYS A 106 -3.56 -0.96 12.99
C CYS A 106 -3.21 -2.35 13.53
N ALA A 107 -1.93 -2.58 13.85
CA ALA A 107 -1.55 -3.77 14.60
C ALA A 107 -2.50 -3.84 15.80
N ALA A 108 -3.37 -4.85 15.83
CA ALA A 108 -4.11 -5.16 17.04
C ALA A 108 -3.03 -5.38 18.10
N SER A 109 -2.95 -4.46 19.06
CA SER A 109 -2.07 -4.64 20.20
C SER A 109 -2.53 -5.92 20.89
N VAL A 110 -1.76 -6.98 20.73
CA VAL A 110 -1.93 -8.26 21.43
C VAL A 110 -1.45 -8.10 22.86
#